data_AF-A0A1J3DIV5-F1
#
_entry.id   AF-A0A1J3DIV5-F1
#
_cell.length_a   1.000
_cell.length_b   1.000
_cell.length_c   1.000
_cell.angle_alpha   90.00
_cell.angle_beta   90.00
_cell.angle_gamma   90.00
#
_symmetry.space_group_name_H-M   'P 1'
#
loop_
_entity.id
_entity.type
_entity.pdbx_description
1 polymer ?
#
loop_
_entity_poly.entity_id
_entity_poly.type
_entity_poly.pdbx_seq_one_letter_code
_entity_poly.pdbx_strand_id
1 'polypeptide(L)'
;NSPRKKKGLSSGEIAGIVAASGALMAILIAGALFCIIIRRRNTSNYQRQQNLKALIPLKRYSYVQVKRMTHSFAEVVGKGGF
;
A
#
# COMPACT_ATOMS: atom_id res chain seq x y z
N ASN A 1 -58.16 7.21 37.28
CA ASN A 1 -56.89 7.47 36.56
C ASN A 1 -55.77 6.64 37.17
N SER A 2 -55.43 5.51 36.52
CA SER A 2 -54.33 4.64 36.97
C SER A 2 -52.98 5.19 36.47
N PRO A 3 -51.96 5.39 37.32
CA PRO A 3 -50.69 5.94 36.89
C PRO A 3 -49.92 4.89 36.09
N ARG A 4 -49.69 5.15 34.80
CA ARG A 4 -48.83 4.30 33.97
C ARG A 4 -47.39 4.44 34.47
N LYS A 5 -46.91 3.46 35.24
CA LYS A 5 -45.49 3.35 35.60
C LYS A 5 -44.68 3.16 34.31
N LYS A 6 -43.81 4.13 33.97
CA LYS A 6 -42.82 3.95 32.91
C LYS A 6 -41.72 3.02 33.44
N LYS A 7 -41.54 1.87 32.79
CA LYS A 7 -40.42 0.96 33.07
C LYS A 7 -39.15 1.59 32.50
N GLY A 8 -38.21 1.97 33.36
CA GLY A 8 -36.86 2.35 32.93
C GLY A 8 -36.09 1.12 32.43
N LEU A 9 -35.14 1.33 31.52
CA LEU A 9 -34.26 0.27 31.02
C LEU A 9 -33.46 -0.33 32.18
N SER A 10 -33.40 -1.65 32.22
CA SER A 10 -32.67 -2.44 33.21
C SER A 10 -31.16 -2.20 33.08
N SER A 11 -30.41 -2.26 34.19
CA SER A 11 -28.94 -2.17 34.16
C SER A 11 -28.29 -3.17 33.19
N GLY A 12 -28.91 -4.33 32.97
CA GLY A 12 -28.45 -5.30 31.97
C GLY A 12 -28.60 -4.83 30.52
N GLU A 13 -29.67 -4.08 30.22
CA GLU A 13 -29.89 -3.49 28.89
C GLU A 13 -28.89 -2.34 28.63
N ILE A 14 -28.60 -1.53 29.65
CA ILE A 14 -27.63 -0.43 29.55
C ILE A 14 -26.20 -0.98 29.42
N ALA A 15 -25.85 -2.01 30.20
CA ALA A 15 -24.54 -2.66 30.13
C ALA A 15 -24.29 -3.31 28.75
N GLY A 16 -25.32 -3.93 28.15
CA GLY A 16 -25.23 -4.51 26.81
C GLY A 16 -24.99 -3.46 25.71
N ILE A 17 -25.67 -2.31 25.77
CA ILE A 17 -25.51 -1.21 24.80
C ILE A 17 -24.11 -0.60 24.88
N VAL A 18 -23.57 -0.45 26.09
CA VAL A 18 -22.21 0.09 26.30
C VAL A 18 -21.14 -0.88 25.78
N ALA A 19 -21.31 -2.19 25.97
CA ALA A 19 -20.35 -3.17 25.45
C ALA A 19 -20.38 -3.27 23.91
N ALA A 20 -21.56 -3.26 23.30
CA ALA A 20 -21.71 -3.34 21.84
C ALA A 20 -21.17 -2.09 21.12
N SER A 21 -21.35 -0.90 21.71
CA SER A 21 -20.85 0.36 21.13
C SER A 21 -19.33 0.45 21.16
N GLY A 22 -18.68 -0.05 22.23
CA GLY A 22 -17.21 -0.12 22.31
C GLY A 22 -16.59 -1.01 21.23
N ALA A 23 -17.17 -2.18 20.96
CA ALA A 23 -16.67 -3.11 19.95
C ALA A 23 -16.75 -2.52 18.53
N LEU A 24 -17.86 -1.88 18.18
CA LEU A 24 -18.03 -1.22 16.88
C LEU A 24 -17.00 -0.09 16.68
N MET A 25 -16.77 0.73 17.70
CA MET A 25 -15.78 1.81 17.65
C MET A 25 -14.36 1.26 17.49
N ALA A 26 -14.01 0.19 18.20
CA ALA A 26 -12.70 -0.46 18.07
C ALA A 26 -12.47 -1.02 16.66
N ILE A 27 -13.50 -1.64 16.05
CA ILE A 27 -13.43 -2.17 14.68
C ILE A 27 -13.24 -1.04 13.66
N LEU A 28 -13.96 0.07 13.80
CA LEU A 28 -13.82 1.22 12.91
C LEU A 28 -12.42 1.83 12.99
N ILE A 29 -11.88 1.99 14.20
CA ILE A 29 -10.52 2.50 14.43
C ILE A 29 -9.49 1.54 13.84
N ALA A 30 -9.60 0.24 14.10
CA ALA A 30 -8.70 -0.77 13.55
C ALA A 30 -8.74 -0.80 12.01
N GLY A 31 -9.93 -0.73 11.42
CA GLY A 31 -10.13 -0.65 9.98
C GLY A 31 -9.52 0.61 9.36
N ALA A 32 -9.72 1.77 10.00
CA ALA A 32 -9.11 3.03 9.55
C ALA A 32 -7.58 2.97 9.61
N LEU A 33 -7.01 2.47 10.71
CA LEU A 33 -5.56 2.29 10.86
C LEU A 33 -5.00 1.31 9.82
N PHE A 34 -5.68 0.19 9.60
CA PHE A 34 -5.28 -0.80 8.58
C PHE A 34 -5.30 -0.21 7.17
N CYS A 35 -6.36 0.53 6.82
CA CYS A 35 -6.47 1.26 5.56
C CYS A 35 -5.35 2.30 5.38
N ILE A 36 -5.01 3.06 6.43
CA ILE A 36 -3.91 4.04 6.40
C ILE A 36 -2.56 3.34 6.17
N ILE A 37 -2.30 2.23 6.86
CA ILE A 37 -1.05 1.46 6.70
C ILE A 37 -0.91 0.92 5.28
N ILE A 38 -1.97 0.35 4.70
CA ILE A 38 -1.96 -0.15 3.31
C ILE A 38 -1.74 1.00 2.32
N ARG A 39 -2.47 2.12 2.47
CA ARG A 39 -2.30 3.29 1.59
C ARG A 39 -0.87 3.83 1.65
N ARG A 40 -0.29 3.93 2.85
CA ARG A 40 1.11 4.39 3.05
C ARG A 40 2.12 3.44 2.39
N ARG A 41 1.90 2.12 2.48
CA ARG A 41 2.76 1.12 1.83
C ARG A 41 2.70 1.22 0.30
N ASN A 42 1.53 1.46 -0.29
CA ASN A 42 1.41 1.60 -1.74
C ASN A 42 2.13 2.84 -2.29
N THR A 43 2.03 3.99 -1.61
CA THR A 43 2.75 5.21 -2.03
C THR A 43 4.27 5.04 -2.00
N SER A 44 4.80 4.31 -1.00
CA SER A 44 6.23 4.02 -0.89
C SER A 44 6.75 3.16 -2.04
N ASN A 45 6.01 2.12 -2.44
CA ASN A 45 6.44 1.24 -3.53
C ASN A 45 6.48 1.98 -4.88
N TYR A 46 5.50 2.85 -5.15
CA TYR A 46 5.47 3.66 -6.36
C TYR A 46 6.65 4.65 -6.41
N GLN A 47 6.88 5.39 -5.31
CA GLN A 47 8.00 6.32 -5.22
C GLN A 47 9.36 5.62 -5.27
N ARG A 48 9.49 4.43 -4.68
CA ARG A 48 10.73 3.62 -4.73
C ARG A 48 11.03 3.12 -6.14
N GLN A 49 10.00 2.69 -6.90
CA GLN A 49 10.18 2.33 -8.31
C GLN A 49 10.57 3.53 -9.18
N GLN A 50 9.97 4.71 -8.93
CA GLN A 50 10.34 5.92 -9.66
C GLN A 50 11.77 6.38 -9.32
N ASN A 51 12.16 6.36 -8.05
CA ASN A 51 13.52 6.70 -7.63
C ASN A 51 14.53 5.71 -8.21
N LEU A 52 14.25 4.41 -8.24
CA LEU A 52 15.13 3.43 -8.91
C LEU A 52 15.23 3.66 -10.42
N LYS A 53 14.16 4.10 -11.08
CA LYS A 53 14.23 4.50 -12.50
C LYS A 53 15.04 5.78 -12.71
N ALA A 54 15.01 6.71 -11.75
CA ALA A 54 15.79 7.94 -11.79
C ALA A 54 17.27 7.74 -11.42
N LEU A 55 17.57 6.81 -10.50
CA LEU A 55 18.92 6.46 -10.03
C LEU A 55 19.66 5.49 -10.95
N ILE A 56 19.01 5.03 -12.02
CA ILE A 56 19.67 4.35 -13.14
C ILE A 56 19.65 5.35 -14.31
N PRO A 57 20.50 6.40 -14.33
CA PRO A 57 20.62 7.28 -15.49
C PRO A 57 21.21 6.54 -16.70
N LEU A 58 21.77 5.35 -16.49
CA LEU A 58 22.39 4.56 -17.53
C LEU A 58 21.31 4.00 -18.46
N LYS A 59 21.25 4.53 -19.69
CA LYS A 59 20.41 3.98 -20.76
C LYS A 59 20.70 2.49 -20.89
N ARG A 60 19.72 1.66 -20.53
CA ARG A 60 19.78 0.22 -20.77
C ARG A 60 19.44 -0.04 -22.22
N TYR A 61 20.46 -0.31 -23.02
CA TYR A 61 20.28 -0.90 -24.34
C TYR A 61 20.17 -2.41 -24.20
N SER A 62 19.14 -3.00 -24.80
CA SER A 62 19.04 -4.45 -24.89
C SER A 62 20.12 -4.99 -25.83
N TYR A 63 20.48 -6.27 -25.68
CA TYR A 63 21.42 -6.92 -26.59
C TYR A 63 20.99 -6.78 -28.06
N VAL A 64 19.69 -6.88 -28.34
CA VAL A 64 19.13 -6.70 -29.70
C VAL A 64 19.36 -5.28 -30.21
N GLN A 65 19.22 -4.27 -29.35
CA GLN A 65 19.49 -2.88 -29.70
C GLN A 65 20.99 -2.65 -29.97
N VAL A 66 21.86 -3.14 -29.09
CA VAL A 66 23.31 -3.05 -29.27
C VAL A 66 23.73 -3.76 -30.55
N LYS A 67 23.24 -4.99 -30.78
CA LYS A 67 23.52 -5.77 -31.99
C LYS A 67 23.07 -5.05 -33.26
N ARG A 68 21.93 -4.35 -33.23
CA ARG A 68 21.47 -3.53 -34.37
C ARG A 68 22.39 -2.33 -34.59
N MET A 69 22.79 -1.63 -33.53
CA MET A 69 23.67 -0.46 -33.59
C MET A 69 25.07 -0.80 -34.10
N THR A 70 25.61 -1.96 -33.72
CA THR A 70 26.96 -2.40 -34.12
C THR A 70 26.97 -3.24 -35.40
N HIS A 71 25.86 -3.31 -36.13
CA HIS A 71 25.71 -4.18 -37.30
C HIS A 71 26.17 -5.62 -37.03
N SER A 72 25.73 -6.17 -35.90
CA SER A 72 26.16 -7.47 -35.36
C SER A 72 27.66 -7.55 -35.06
N PHE A 73 28.26 -6.45 -34.58
CA PHE A 73 29.67 -6.34 -34.23
C PHE A 73 30.61 -6.56 -35.42
N ALA A 74 30.19 -6.13 -36.62
CA ALA A 74 30.95 -6.33 -37.86
C ALA A 74 32.28 -5.56 -37.91
N GLU A 75 32.34 -4.39 -37.27
CA GLU A 75 33.53 -3.54 -37.22
C GLU A 75 34.25 -3.66 -35.87
N VAL A 76 35.53 -4.01 -35.92
CA VAL A 76 36.39 -4.18 -34.73
C VAL A 76 37.36 -3.00 -34.66
N VAL A 77 37.14 -2.11 -33.69
CA VAL A 77 37.98 -0.92 -33.46
C VAL A 77 39.26 -1.20 -32.66
N GLY A 78 39.35 -2.39 -32.05
CA GLY A 78 40.50 -2.82 -31.26
C GLY A 78 40.26 -4.19 -30.63
N LYS A 79 41.32 -4.89 -30.25
CA LYS A 79 41.26 -6.19 -29.56
C LYS A 79 41.95 -6.04 -28.20
N GLY A 80 41.21 -6.35 -27.13
CA GLY A 80 41.74 -6.42 -25.76
C GLY A 80 42.19 -7.84 -25.40
N GLY A 81 42.70 -8.02 -24.18
CA GLY A 81 43.22 -9.30 -23.67
C GLY A 81 42.29 -10.07 -22.73
N PHE A 82 40.97 -9.80 -22.78
CA PHE A 82 39.93 -10.50 -22.01
C PHE A 82 39.03 -11.29 -22.95
#